data_AF-A0A918GL89-F1
#
_entry.id   AF-A0A918GL89-F1
#
_cell.length_a   1.000
_cell.length_b   1.000
_cell.length_c   1.000
_cell.angle_alpha   90.00
_cell.angle_beta   90.00
_cell.angle_gamma   90.00
#
_symmetry.space_group_name_H-M   'P 1'
#
loop_
_entity.id
_entity.type
_entity.pdbx_description
1 polymer ?
#
loop_
_entity_poly.entity_id
_entity_poly.type
_entity_poly.pdbx_seq_one_letter_code
_entity_poly.pdbx_strand_id
1 'polypeptide(L)'
;MRITGTGAVSVGRRVFRSGGTTGLRGGRVTAVDAAVNHPEGTVTGLIETEVCAEAGDSGGPLFSEGLALGISSGGSGDCVKGGTTFLWARRCARSGRG
;
A
#
# COMPACT_ATOMS: atom_id res chain seq x y z
N MET A 1 16.98 -2.26 4.41
CA MET A 1 16.42 -0.90 4.26
C MET A 1 15.85 -0.47 5.59
N ARG A 2 16.12 0.76 6.05
CA ARG A 2 15.58 1.28 7.32
C ARG A 2 14.49 2.30 7.00
N ILE A 3 13.33 2.14 7.61
CA ILE A 3 12.29 3.18 7.62
C ILE A 3 12.72 4.23 8.63
N THR A 4 12.90 5.47 8.18
CA THR A 4 13.37 6.60 9.01
C THR A 4 12.25 7.56 9.39
N GLY A 5 11.05 7.40 8.82
CA GLY A 5 9.88 8.22 9.16
C GLY A 5 8.65 7.84 8.35
N THR A 6 7.61 8.67 8.47
CA THR A 6 6.39 8.56 7.65
C THR A 6 6.31 9.73 6.67
N GLY A 7 5.74 9.48 5.49
CA GLY A 7 5.67 10.45 4.41
C GLY A 7 4.30 10.48 3.73
N ALA A 8 4.05 11.56 3.00
CA ALA A 8 2.92 11.65 2.09
C ALA A 8 3.22 10.87 0.80
N VAL A 9 2.16 10.40 0.16
CA VAL A 9 2.22 9.71 -1.13
C VAL A 9 1.44 10.50 -2.17
N SER A 10 1.89 10.43 -3.42
CA SER A 10 1.22 11.06 -4.56
C SER A 10 1.06 10.06 -5.70
N VAL A 11 0.10 10.31 -6.58
CA VAL A 11 -0.10 9.50 -7.79
C VAL A 11 1.16 9.54 -8.66
N GLY A 12 1.52 8.39 -9.24
CA GLY A 12 2.73 8.19 -10.04
C GLY A 12 4.00 7.90 -9.22
N ARG A 13 3.99 8.13 -7.90
CA ARG A 13 5.12 7.84 -6.99
C ARG A 13 5.45 6.35 -7.05
N ARG A 14 6.74 6.03 -7.18
CA ARG A 14 7.22 4.64 -7.06
C ARG A 14 7.18 4.21 -5.59
N VAL A 15 6.60 3.06 -5.34
CA VAL A 15 6.41 2.51 -4.00
C VAL A 15 6.82 1.04 -3.96
N PHE A 16 7.16 0.59 -2.77
CA PHE A 16 7.54 -0.79 -2.50
C PHE A 16 6.74 -1.31 -1.33
N ARG A 17 6.42 -2.59 -1.38
CA ARG A 17 5.72 -3.31 -0.33
C ARG A 17 6.51 -4.56 0.01
N SER A 18 6.60 -4.86 1.29
CA SER A 18 7.13 -6.13 1.79
C SER A 18 6.01 -6.97 2.37
N GLY A 19 5.95 -8.26 2.04
CA GLY A 19 5.10 -9.21 2.77
C GLY A 19 5.66 -10.63 2.76
N GLY A 20 5.02 -11.48 3.56
CA GLY A 20 5.52 -12.81 3.87
C GLY A 20 5.46 -13.78 2.69
N THR A 21 4.49 -13.62 1.80
CA THR A 21 4.24 -14.56 0.70
C THR A 21 5.04 -14.20 -0.54
N THR A 22 4.90 -12.98 -1.05
CA THR A 22 5.51 -12.60 -2.34
C THR A 22 6.81 -11.81 -2.19
N GLY A 23 7.25 -11.56 -0.95
CA GLY A 23 8.48 -10.85 -0.63
C GLY A 23 8.37 -9.33 -0.89
N LEU A 24 9.47 -8.74 -1.35
CA LEU A 24 9.53 -7.33 -1.72
C LEU A 24 9.05 -7.14 -3.16
N ARG A 25 8.00 -6.33 -3.34
CA ARG A 25 7.45 -5.97 -4.66
C ARG A 25 7.38 -4.47 -4.82
N GLY A 26 7.55 -3.99 -6.05
CA GLY A 26 7.57 -2.57 -6.39
C GLY A 26 6.58 -2.23 -7.49
N GLY A 27 6.10 -1.00 -7.50
CA GLY A 27 5.07 -0.53 -8.42
C GLY A 27 4.84 0.97 -8.27
N ARG A 28 3.69 1.45 -8.74
CA ARG A 28 3.31 2.87 -8.67
C ARG A 28 1.98 3.06 -7.98
N VAL A 29 1.82 4.25 -7.41
CA VAL A 29 0.55 4.71 -6.85
C VAL A 29 -0.34 5.20 -7.99
N THR A 30 -1.58 4.73 -8.03
CA THR A 30 -2.57 5.09 -9.05
C THR A 30 -3.61 6.06 -8.50
N ALA A 31 -3.95 5.96 -7.21
CA ALA A 31 -4.85 6.89 -6.54
C ALA A 31 -4.46 7.14 -5.07
N VAL A 32 -4.86 8.30 -4.57
CA VAL A 32 -4.76 8.69 -3.16
C VAL A 32 -6.12 9.19 -2.70
N ASP A 33 -6.41 9.14 -1.39
CA ASP A 33 -7.74 9.49 -0.84
C ASP A 33 -8.88 8.61 -1.36
N ALA A 34 -8.57 7.38 -1.77
CA ALA A 34 -9.57 6.45 -2.27
C ALA A 34 -10.54 6.02 -1.16
N ALA A 35 -11.76 5.68 -1.56
CA ALA A 35 -12.81 5.18 -0.71
C ALA A 35 -13.33 3.84 -1.24
N VAL A 36 -13.40 2.84 -0.38
CA VAL A 36 -13.98 1.52 -0.70
C VAL A 36 -15.21 1.32 0.16
N ASN A 37 -16.33 1.00 -0.50
CA ASN A 37 -17.59 0.71 0.17
C ASN A 37 -17.64 -0.78 0.49
N HIS A 38 -17.63 -1.12 1.78
CA HIS A 38 -17.91 -2.46 2.26
C HIS A 38 -19.35 -2.55 2.79
N PRO A 39 -19.95 -3.75 2.85
CA PRO A 39 -21.26 -3.96 3.49
C PRO A 39 -21.31 -3.45 4.93
N GLU A 40 -20.20 -3.54 5.65
CA GLU A 40 -20.03 -3.04 7.02
C GLU A 40 -19.78 -1.53 7.13
N GLY A 41 -19.52 -0.84 6.01
CA GLY A 41 -19.27 0.61 5.98
C GLY A 41 -18.25 1.06 4.93
N THR A 42 -18.15 2.38 4.73
CA THR A 42 -17.18 2.97 3.80
C THR A 42 -15.84 3.21 4.49
N VAL A 43 -14.76 2.68 3.91
CA VAL A 43 -13.39 2.95 4.33
C VAL A 43 -12.79 4.01 3.41
N THR A 44 -12.44 5.17 3.96
CA THR A 44 -11.86 6.29 3.22
C THR A 44 -10.37 6.50 3.55
N GLY A 45 -9.71 7.36 2.78
CA GLY A 45 -8.31 7.75 3.02
C GLY A 45 -7.30 6.67 2.63
N LEU A 46 -7.65 5.86 1.64
CA LEU A 46 -6.85 4.77 1.11
C LEU A 46 -5.90 5.26 0.00
N ILE A 47 -4.86 4.48 -0.26
CA ILE A 47 -3.88 4.66 -1.33
C ILE A 47 -4.00 3.46 -2.25
N GLU A 48 -4.28 3.64 -3.53
CA GLU A 48 -4.22 2.56 -4.52
C GLU A 48 -2.85 2.47 -5.17
N THR A 49 -2.39 1.23 -5.38
CA THR A 49 -1.11 0.94 -6.04
C THR A 49 -1.23 -0.28 -6.94
N GLU A 50 -0.41 -0.34 -7.99
CA GLU A 50 -0.27 -1.48 -8.93
C GLU A 50 0.71 -2.57 -8.42
N VAL A 51 1.11 -2.50 -7.16
CA VAL A 51 2.09 -3.44 -6.60
C VAL A 51 1.43 -4.80 -6.46
N CYS A 52 2.02 -5.85 -7.05
CA CYS A 52 1.43 -7.18 -6.93
C CYS A 52 1.48 -7.70 -5.46
N ALA A 53 0.46 -8.46 -5.03
CA ALA A 53 0.47 -9.21 -3.77
C ALA A 53 -0.45 -10.43 -3.79
N GLU A 54 -0.22 -11.35 -2.87
CA GLU A 54 -1.01 -12.57 -2.68
C GLU A 54 -1.55 -12.70 -1.26
N ALA A 55 -2.40 -13.70 -1.02
CA ALA A 55 -2.86 -14.02 0.33
C ALA A 55 -1.67 -14.24 1.27
N GLY A 56 -1.67 -13.54 2.42
CA GLY A 56 -0.56 -13.53 3.39
C GLY A 56 0.37 -12.32 3.29
N ASP A 57 0.18 -11.44 2.30
CA ASP A 57 0.90 -10.16 2.19
C ASP A 57 0.24 -8.99 2.94
N SER A 58 -1.02 -9.15 3.35
CA SER A 58 -1.78 -8.16 4.12
C SER A 58 -1.08 -7.81 5.43
N GLY A 59 -1.12 -6.54 5.82
CA GLY A 59 -0.38 -6.01 6.98
C GLY A 59 1.06 -5.59 6.68
N GLY A 60 1.57 -5.86 5.48
CA GLY A 60 2.90 -5.42 5.04
C GLY A 60 3.03 -3.89 4.94
N PRO A 61 4.22 -3.33 5.24
CA PRO A 61 4.45 -1.90 5.09
C PRO A 61 4.56 -1.53 3.60
N LEU A 62 3.89 -0.45 3.22
CA LEU A 62 4.10 0.27 1.96
C LEU A 62 5.06 1.44 2.22
N PHE A 63 6.15 1.52 1.47
CA PHE A 63 7.20 2.50 1.69
C PHE A 63 7.86 2.97 0.40
N SER A 64 8.54 4.11 0.48
CA SER A 64 9.34 4.66 -0.61
C SER A 64 10.46 5.53 -0.03
N GLU A 65 11.68 5.39 -0.54
CA GLU A 65 12.83 6.24 -0.15
C GLU A 65 13.09 6.30 1.38
N GLY A 66 12.80 5.22 2.11
CA GLY A 66 12.98 5.15 3.56
C GLY A 66 11.81 5.71 4.36
N LEU A 67 10.74 6.15 3.71
CA LEU A 67 9.52 6.62 4.37
C LEU A 67 8.43 5.56 4.29
N ALA A 68 7.79 5.26 5.42
CA ALA A 68 6.55 4.51 5.47
C ALA A 68 5.40 5.41 4.99
N LEU A 69 4.67 4.91 3.99
CA LEU A 69 3.57 5.62 3.34
C LEU A 69 2.22 5.04 3.77
N GLY A 70 2.17 3.75 4.05
CA GLY A 70 0.97 3.08 4.52
C GLY A 70 1.16 1.64 4.92
N ILE A 71 0.06 0.99 5.26
CA ILE A 71 -0.02 -0.45 5.53
C ILE A 71 -0.97 -1.07 4.50
N SER A 72 -0.55 -2.13 3.82
CA SER A 72 -1.41 -2.83 2.85
C SER A 72 -2.56 -3.53 3.56
N SER A 73 -3.79 -3.17 3.22
CA SER A 73 -5.01 -3.71 3.83
C SER A 73 -5.63 -4.83 3.01
N GLY A 74 -5.45 -4.83 1.70
CA GLY A 74 -6.03 -5.80 0.78
C GLY A 74 -5.83 -5.39 -0.67
N GLY A 75 -6.29 -6.22 -1.59
CA GLY A 75 -6.20 -5.97 -3.02
C GLY A 75 -6.91 -7.00 -3.89
N SER A 76 -6.82 -6.81 -5.20
CA SER A 76 -7.43 -7.67 -6.22
C SER A 76 -6.40 -8.08 -7.27
N GLY A 77 -6.39 -9.36 -7.68
CA GLY A 77 -5.47 -9.92 -8.70
C GLY A 77 -4.51 -10.98 -8.16
N ASP A 78 -3.51 -11.38 -8.96
CA ASP A 78 -2.44 -12.33 -8.57
C ASP A 78 -1.07 -11.91 -9.11
N CYS A 79 0.01 -12.35 -8.45
CA CYS A 79 1.39 -12.09 -8.91
C CYS A 79 1.89 -13.12 -9.94
N VAL A 80 1.19 -14.25 -10.15
CA VAL A 80 1.71 -15.43 -10.88
C VAL A 80 1.30 -15.43 -12.35
N LYS A 81 0.08 -15.02 -12.69
CA LYS A 81 -0.44 -15.12 -14.07
C LYS A 81 -0.14 -13.89 -14.93
N GLY A 82 0.62 -12.93 -14.41
CA GLY A 82 0.87 -11.65 -15.07
C GLY A 82 -0.26 -10.63 -14.89
N GLY A 83 -1.10 -10.80 -13.86
CA GLY A 83 -2.08 -9.81 -13.45
C GLY A 83 -1.43 -8.68 -12.65
N THR A 84 -1.88 -7.45 -12.85
CA THR A 84 -1.56 -6.36 -11.93
C THR A 84 -2.42 -6.53 -10.68
N THR A 85 -1.82 -6.72 -9.51
CA THR A 85 -2.59 -6.64 -8.26
C THR A 85 -2.74 -5.19 -7.86
N PHE A 86 -3.97 -4.78 -7.57
CA PHE A 86 -4.23 -3.46 -7.01
C PHE A 86 -4.31 -3.59 -5.50
N LEU A 87 -3.45 -2.88 -4.77
CA LEU A 87 -3.47 -2.88 -3.32
C LEU A 87 -3.93 -1.55 -2.79
N TRP A 88 -4.79 -1.61 -1.77
CA TRP A 88 -5.17 -0.45 -0.97
C TRP A 88 -4.32 -0.40 0.28
N ALA A 89 -3.55 0.66 0.45
CA ALA A 89 -2.84 0.95 1.67
C ALA A 89 -3.53 2.06 2.47
N ARG A 90 -3.63 1.88 3.79
CA ARG A 90 -4.08 2.95 4.68
C ARG A 90 -2.91 3.89 4.94
N ARG A 91 -3.11 5.20 4.82
CA ARG A 91 -2.07 6.19 5.10
C ARG A 91 -1.49 6.00 6.50
N CYS A 92 -0.16 6.00 6.59
CA CYS A 92 0.51 6.17 7.86
C CYS A 92 0.25 7.59 8.37
N ALA A 93 -0.50 7.72 9.46
CA ALA A 93 -0.63 9.00 10.13
C ALA A 93 0.75 9.44 10.63
N ARG A 94 1.14 10.68 10.34
CA ARG A 94 2.29 11.31 11.00
C ARG A 94 1.85 11.54 12.44
N SER A 95 2.32 10.71 13.38
CA SER A 95 2.11 10.99 14.80
C SER A 95 2.92 12.24 15.17
N GLY A 96 2.35 13.41 14.92
CA GLY A 96 2.84 14.67 15.46
C GLY A 96 2.55 14.67 16.95
N ARG A 97 3.53 14.25 17.76
CA ARG A 97 3.68 14.80 19.11
C ARG A 97 4.51 16.06 18.96
N GLY A 98 3.83 17.20 18.92
CA GLY A 98 4.36 18.48 19.38
C GLY A 98 3.89 18.69 20.81
#